data_AF-A0A9J6BG55-F1
#
_entry.id   AF-A0A9J6BG55-F1
#
_cell.length_a   1.000
_cell.length_b   1.000
_cell.length_c   1.000
_cell.angle_alpha   90.00
_cell.angle_beta   90.00
_cell.angle_gamma   90.00
#
_symmetry.space_group_name_H-M   'P 1'
#
loop_
_entity.id
_entity.type
_entity.pdbx_description
1 polymer ?
#
loop_
_entity_poly.entity_id
_entity_poly.type
_entity_poly.pdbx_seq_one_letter_code
_entity_poly.pdbx_strand_id
1 'polypeptide(L)'
;MSAISNIQKHLHGEALNIITFNDNQINFNEEKLSQLLLHPQVKDREIAIVSIVEAYRKGKSFFMDYCLRFMYANFKSLNNSNLSSTSSWIGDKDEALTGFSWRSGSIRDTTGLSFWSDIFLHDENLAIILVDTQGLFDPETSTEENAKILTLSTLLSSSLILNLNNVIQEDQLQYLQYATEFASLASSNNHNNSKPFQRFLFLIRDWQNVDDFEFAMNGGAAYLDQILKSKPDQSEELKSVREHIRESFDELLCCLMPYPGKKVATSSDYDGRWSAMDEDFLNELRLLIENFLAVDKIVSKRVNDVRVTGSSFFEIIKDYIMTFSTSRLIPNKENMKKQLKEKDKDNVKLRKKGRN
;
A
#
# COMPACT_ATOMS: atom_id res chain seq x y z
N MET A 1 26.75 2.99 31.49
CA MET A 1 25.87 4.09 31.03
C MET A 1 26.29 4.47 29.61
N SER A 2 25.96 3.63 28.63
CA SER A 2 26.16 3.97 27.22
C SER A 2 24.98 4.80 26.76
N ALA A 3 25.26 5.92 26.08
CA ALA A 3 24.26 6.77 25.46
C ALA A 3 23.49 5.96 24.40
N ILE A 4 22.26 5.59 24.73
CA ILE A 4 21.28 5.13 23.74
C ILE A 4 20.83 6.40 23.02
N SER A 5 21.16 6.52 21.74
CA SER A 5 20.76 7.66 20.91
C SER A 5 19.25 7.63 20.71
N ASN A 6 18.54 8.65 21.21
CA ASN A 6 17.13 8.87 20.93
C ASN A 6 16.91 9.02 19.42
N ILE A 7 16.27 8.04 18.78
CA ILE A 7 15.85 8.06 17.37
C ILE A 7 14.82 9.19 17.11
N GLN A 8 14.11 9.67 18.13
CA GLN A 8 13.20 10.82 18.08
C GLN A 8 13.87 12.13 17.64
N LYS A 9 15.20 12.26 17.73
CA LYS A 9 15.94 13.42 17.20
C LYS A 9 16.26 13.31 15.69
N HIS A 10 15.83 12.25 15.01
CA HIS A 10 16.28 11.89 13.67
C HIS A 10 15.16 11.79 12.61
N LEU A 11 13.93 12.19 12.91
CA LEU A 11 12.95 12.43 11.84
C LEU A 11 13.25 13.76 11.18
N HIS A 12 13.60 13.72 9.91
CA HIS A 12 13.93 14.91 9.12
C HIS A 12 12.89 15.19 8.03
N GLY A 13 11.72 14.55 8.11
CA GLY A 13 10.64 14.69 7.15
C GLY A 13 9.28 14.89 7.82
N GLU A 14 8.29 15.14 6.98
CA GLU A 14 6.89 15.31 7.31
C GLU A 14 6.00 14.70 6.23
N ALA A 15 4.74 14.46 6.55
CA ALA A 15 3.75 13.97 5.59
C ALA A 15 3.27 15.13 4.69
N LEU A 16 3.57 15.05 3.40
CA LEU A 16 3.12 16.01 2.40
C LEU A 16 1.88 15.47 1.67
N ASN A 17 0.74 16.10 1.90
CA ASN A 17 -0.48 15.80 1.15
C ASN A 17 -0.31 16.23 -0.32
N ILE A 18 -0.05 15.28 -1.20
CA ILE A 18 0.18 15.53 -2.63
C ILE A 18 -1.14 15.44 -3.40
N ILE A 19 -1.97 14.44 -3.09
CA ILE A 19 -3.25 14.21 -3.74
C ILE A 19 -4.30 14.22 -2.64
N THR A 20 -5.27 15.13 -2.70
CA THR A 20 -6.42 15.13 -1.78
C THR A 20 -7.72 15.09 -2.56
N PHE A 21 -8.79 14.66 -1.91
CA PHE A 21 -10.12 14.53 -2.50
C PHE A 21 -11.08 15.46 -1.77
N ASN A 22 -11.78 16.29 -2.53
CA ASN A 22 -12.84 17.16 -2.03
C ASN A 22 -14.02 17.12 -3.00
N ASP A 23 -15.20 16.75 -2.52
CA ASP A 23 -16.43 16.65 -3.33
C ASP A 23 -16.24 15.87 -4.66
N ASN A 24 -15.61 14.70 -4.60
CA ASN A 24 -15.21 13.86 -5.74
C ASN A 24 -14.19 14.49 -6.72
N GLN A 25 -13.70 15.71 -6.45
CA GLN A 25 -12.63 16.34 -7.21
C GLN A 25 -11.26 16.03 -6.61
N ILE A 26 -10.27 15.84 -7.50
CA ILE A 26 -8.89 15.63 -7.10
C ILE A 26 -8.21 17.00 -7.01
N ASN A 27 -7.69 17.34 -5.83
CA ASN A 27 -6.76 18.45 -5.65
C ASN A 27 -5.35 17.89 -5.68
N PHE A 28 -4.54 18.39 -6.61
CA PHE A 28 -3.17 17.94 -6.82
C PHE A 28 -2.18 19.06 -6.52
N ASN A 29 -1.28 18.81 -5.56
CA ASN A 29 -0.23 19.74 -5.19
C ASN A 29 1.03 19.50 -6.05
N GLU A 30 0.99 20.01 -7.28
CA GLU A 30 2.09 19.88 -8.25
C GLU A 30 3.39 20.51 -7.74
N GLU A 31 3.32 21.62 -7.02
CA GLU A 31 4.49 22.32 -6.49
C GLU A 31 5.25 21.45 -5.47
N LYS A 32 4.55 20.88 -4.47
CA LYS A 32 5.16 19.98 -3.49
C LYS A 32 5.73 18.73 -4.16
N LEU A 33 5.01 18.16 -5.13
CA LEU A 33 5.52 16.99 -5.84
C LEU A 33 6.79 17.31 -6.66
N SER A 34 6.80 18.46 -7.32
CA SER A 34 7.96 18.95 -8.09
C SER A 34 9.19 19.12 -7.20
N GLN A 35 9.02 19.72 -6.01
CA GLN A 35 10.10 19.87 -5.03
C GLN A 35 10.70 18.51 -4.60
N LEU A 36 9.87 17.46 -4.48
CA LEU A 36 10.31 16.11 -4.15
C LEU A 36 11.00 15.40 -5.32
N LEU A 37 10.29 15.28 -6.45
CA LEU A 37 10.72 14.40 -7.54
C LEU A 37 11.72 15.05 -8.49
N LEU A 38 11.76 16.39 -8.57
CA LEU A 38 12.74 17.12 -9.39
C LEU A 38 13.94 17.60 -8.56
N HIS A 39 14.05 17.20 -7.29
CA HIS A 39 15.21 17.47 -6.46
C HIS A 39 16.49 16.96 -7.16
N PRO A 40 17.62 17.71 -7.16
CA PRO A 40 18.83 17.33 -7.90
C PRO A 40 19.38 15.94 -7.57
N GLN A 41 19.17 15.44 -6.35
CA GLN A 41 19.60 14.11 -5.95
C GLN A 41 18.59 13.00 -6.27
N VAL A 42 17.38 13.32 -6.73
CA VAL A 42 16.27 12.37 -6.94
C VAL A 42 15.88 12.27 -8.42
N LYS A 43 15.89 13.40 -9.14
CA LYS A 43 15.29 13.55 -10.47
C LYS A 43 15.77 12.53 -11.53
N ASP A 44 17.02 12.10 -11.44
CA ASP A 44 17.67 11.19 -12.39
C ASP A 44 17.77 9.75 -11.84
N ARG A 45 17.37 9.53 -10.57
CA ARG A 45 17.34 8.21 -9.95
C ARG A 45 16.05 7.49 -10.29
N GLU A 46 16.13 6.17 -10.38
CA GLU A 46 14.98 5.28 -10.34
C GLU A 46 14.20 5.49 -9.03
N ILE A 47 12.87 5.33 -9.07
CA ILE A 47 12.01 5.56 -7.92
C ILE A 47 11.38 4.25 -7.47
N ALA A 48 11.48 3.93 -6.19
CA ALA A 48 10.67 2.91 -5.53
C ALA A 48 9.58 3.60 -4.68
N ILE A 49 8.34 3.16 -4.81
CA ILE A 49 7.20 3.68 -4.05
C ILE A 49 6.62 2.55 -3.21
N VAL A 50 6.74 2.69 -1.90
CA VAL A 50 6.09 1.79 -0.93
C VAL A 50 4.87 2.51 -0.36
N SER A 51 3.68 1.99 -0.65
CA SER A 51 2.42 2.56 -0.15
C SER A 51 1.65 1.58 0.71
N ILE A 52 0.84 2.10 1.62
CA ILE A 52 -0.13 1.32 2.39
C ILE A 52 -1.56 1.83 2.15
N VAL A 53 -2.51 0.92 1.96
CA VAL A 53 -3.94 1.20 1.84
C VAL A 53 -4.69 0.28 2.79
N GLU A 54 -5.82 0.73 3.35
CA GLU A 54 -6.59 -0.02 4.36
C GLU A 54 -8.00 0.53 4.43
N ALA A 55 -8.97 -0.31 4.78
CA ALA A 55 -10.28 0.16 5.25
C ALA A 55 -10.14 0.95 6.57
N TYR A 56 -10.86 2.06 6.70
CA TYR A 56 -10.87 3.03 7.80
C TYR A 56 -10.54 2.46 9.21
N ARG A 57 -9.61 3.13 9.90
CA ARG A 57 -9.31 3.04 11.36
C ARG A 57 -8.61 1.78 11.90
N LYS A 58 -7.60 1.22 11.25
CA LYS A 58 -6.99 -0.04 11.75
C LYS A 58 -5.46 -0.03 11.89
N GLY A 59 -4.86 1.16 11.96
CA GLY A 59 -3.45 1.33 12.34
C GLY A 59 -2.45 1.34 11.19
N LYS A 60 -2.82 1.87 10.00
CA LYS A 60 -1.89 2.12 8.88
C LYS A 60 -0.65 2.89 9.26
N SER A 61 -0.82 4.12 9.75
CA SER A 61 0.34 5.00 9.94
C SER A 61 1.21 4.54 11.12
N PHE A 62 0.64 3.77 12.06
CA PHE A 62 1.43 3.01 13.03
C PHE A 62 2.42 2.04 12.34
N PHE A 63 1.98 1.25 11.35
CA PHE A 63 2.88 0.37 10.61
C PHE A 63 3.91 1.18 9.78
N MET A 64 3.46 2.24 9.10
CA MET A 64 4.33 3.09 8.28
C MET A 64 5.39 3.83 9.10
N ASP A 65 5.11 4.20 10.34
CA ASP A 65 6.10 4.85 11.20
C ASP A 65 7.19 3.86 11.66
N TYR A 66 6.86 2.57 11.84
CA TYR A 66 7.89 1.54 12.03
C TYR A 66 8.68 1.29 10.75
N CYS A 67 8.04 1.36 9.58
CA CYS A 67 8.75 1.39 8.30
C CYS A 67 9.71 2.59 8.24
N LEU A 68 9.29 3.78 8.66
CA LEU A 68 10.16 4.97 8.73
C LEU A 68 11.38 4.71 9.62
N ARG A 69 11.20 4.16 10.83
CA ARG A 69 12.32 3.78 11.72
C ARG A 69 13.30 2.85 11.02
N PHE A 70 12.80 1.82 10.35
CA PHE A 70 13.63 0.91 9.56
C PHE A 70 14.37 1.64 8.44
N MET A 71 13.68 2.52 7.70
CA MET A 71 14.26 3.25 6.58
C MET A 71 15.39 4.19 7.03
N TYR A 72 15.20 4.97 8.11
CA TYR A 72 16.24 5.84 8.65
C TYR A 72 17.43 5.07 9.23
N ALA A 73 17.22 3.85 9.74
CA ALA A 73 18.30 3.02 10.25
C ALA A 73 19.14 2.36 9.14
N ASN A 74 18.54 2.11 7.97
CA ASN A 74 19.16 1.29 6.91
C ASN A 74 19.47 2.06 5.62
N PHE A 75 18.96 3.28 5.44
CA PHE A 75 19.19 4.11 4.26
C PHE A 75 19.62 5.53 4.63
N LYS A 76 20.39 6.16 3.74
CA LYS A 76 20.59 7.61 3.79
C LYS A 76 19.31 8.31 3.34
N SER A 77 19.09 9.54 3.74
CA SER A 77 18.01 10.38 3.24
C SER A 77 18.54 11.71 2.70
N LEU A 78 17.68 12.50 2.06
CA LEU A 78 18.04 13.84 1.58
C LEU A 78 18.53 14.74 2.73
N ASN A 79 17.87 14.64 3.89
CA ASN A 79 18.17 15.48 5.04
C ASN A 79 19.13 14.82 6.04
N ASN A 80 19.46 13.53 5.89
CA ASN A 80 20.46 12.85 6.70
C ASN A 80 21.33 11.88 5.88
N SER A 81 22.56 12.29 5.62
CA SER A 81 23.55 11.50 4.89
C SER A 81 24.32 10.49 5.75
N ASN A 82 24.19 10.55 7.08
CA ASN A 82 24.85 9.65 8.00
C ASN A 82 23.97 8.44 8.28
N LEU A 83 24.41 7.27 7.83
CA LEU A 83 23.76 6.02 8.19
C LEU A 83 24.08 5.69 9.64
N SER A 84 23.10 5.81 10.54
CA SER A 84 23.27 5.30 11.90
C SER A 84 23.18 3.79 11.84
N SER A 85 24.32 3.10 11.77
CA SER A 85 24.37 1.63 11.88
C SER A 85 24.05 1.23 13.33
N THR A 86 22.80 1.40 13.75
CA THR A 86 22.31 0.92 15.05
C THR A 86 21.90 -0.53 14.87
N SER A 87 22.35 -1.41 15.78
CA SER A 87 21.99 -2.83 15.75
C SER A 87 20.51 -3.11 16.06
N SER A 88 19.71 -2.07 16.34
CA SER A 88 18.29 -2.16 16.69
C SER A 88 17.52 -1.03 16.02
N TRP A 89 17.16 -1.22 14.75
CA TRP A 89 16.40 -0.24 13.97
C TRP A 89 15.03 0.09 14.58
N ILE A 90 14.47 -0.84 15.37
CA ILE A 90 13.15 -0.70 15.98
C ILE A 90 13.12 0.39 17.08
N GLY A 91 14.29 0.79 17.57
CA GLY A 91 14.47 1.86 18.55
C GLY A 91 14.28 1.43 20.00
N ASP A 92 14.35 2.40 20.92
CA ASP A 92 14.22 2.11 22.35
C ASP A 92 12.78 1.69 22.69
N LYS A 93 12.63 0.78 23.65
CA LYS A 93 11.33 0.21 24.04
C LYS A 93 10.33 1.23 24.53
N ASP A 94 10.83 2.26 25.19
CA ASP A 94 10.01 3.32 25.78
C ASP A 94 10.03 4.60 24.92
N GLU A 95 10.50 4.50 23.68
CA GLU A 95 10.49 5.59 22.72
C GLU A 95 9.18 5.63 21.91
N ALA A 96 8.48 6.76 22.02
CA ALA A 96 7.23 6.96 21.29
C ALA A 96 7.47 7.01 19.77
N LEU A 97 6.49 6.50 19.03
CA LEU A 97 6.49 6.45 17.59
C LEU A 97 6.02 7.80 17.01
N THR A 98 6.73 8.26 16.00
CA THR A 98 6.50 9.55 15.35
C THR A 98 6.74 9.39 13.86
N GLY A 99 6.07 10.18 13.03
CA GLY A 99 6.15 10.07 11.58
C GLY A 99 4.90 10.67 10.92
N PHE A 100 4.18 9.83 10.18
CA PHE A 100 2.86 10.18 9.69
C PHE A 100 1.90 10.41 10.86
N SER A 101 0.96 11.36 10.74
CA SER A 101 0.00 11.59 11.82
C SER A 101 -0.92 10.38 11.97
N TRP A 102 -0.98 9.82 13.17
CA TRP A 102 -1.99 8.85 13.57
C TRP A 102 -2.52 9.17 14.96
N ARG A 103 -3.82 8.97 15.15
CA ARG A 103 -4.49 9.11 16.46
C ARG A 103 -5.51 8.00 16.66
N SER A 104 -5.52 7.45 17.87
CA SER A 104 -6.64 6.62 18.38
C SER A 104 -7.88 7.52 18.54
N GLY A 105 -8.97 7.23 17.84
CA GLY A 105 -10.20 8.04 17.88
C GLY A 105 -11.07 7.87 16.65
N SER A 106 -12.23 8.53 16.59
CA SER A 106 -13.23 8.40 15.51
C SER A 106 -13.19 9.53 14.46
N ILE A 107 -12.29 10.52 14.57
CA ILE A 107 -12.21 11.72 13.70
C ILE A 107 -10.99 11.69 12.76
N ARG A 108 -11.20 11.94 11.47
CA ARG A 108 -10.27 11.70 10.34
C ARG A 108 -8.92 12.43 10.53
N ASP A 109 -7.83 11.82 10.05
CA ASP A 109 -6.47 12.40 10.14
C ASP A 109 -5.84 12.59 8.74
N THR A 110 -5.82 11.54 7.90
CA THR A 110 -5.26 11.59 6.53
C THR A 110 -6.34 11.84 5.46
N THR A 111 -6.04 12.69 4.46
CA THR A 111 -6.89 12.97 3.30
C THR A 111 -6.13 12.65 2.01
N GLY A 112 -6.61 11.68 1.21
CA GLY A 112 -5.96 11.25 -0.04
C GLY A 112 -4.62 10.52 0.13
N LEU A 113 -3.57 10.94 -0.59
CA LEU A 113 -2.24 10.29 -0.61
C LEU A 113 -1.17 11.27 -0.12
N SER A 114 -0.46 10.87 0.93
CA SER A 114 0.55 11.66 1.61
C SER A 114 1.94 11.06 1.42
N PHE A 115 2.84 11.81 0.81
CA PHE A 115 4.21 11.39 0.54
C PHE A 115 5.11 11.83 1.69
N TRP A 116 6.02 10.98 2.14
CA TRP A 116 7.02 11.39 3.11
C TRP A 116 8.04 12.34 2.46
N SER A 117 8.31 13.50 3.09
CA SER A 117 9.12 14.55 2.46
C SER A 117 10.62 14.26 2.41
N ASP A 118 11.13 13.43 3.32
CA ASP A 118 12.55 13.08 3.35
C ASP A 118 12.80 11.78 2.60
N ILE A 119 13.19 11.91 1.33
CA ILE A 119 13.35 10.77 0.42
C ILE A 119 14.60 9.97 0.79
N PHE A 120 14.44 8.64 0.89
CA PHE A 120 15.55 7.74 1.18
C PHE A 120 16.32 7.42 -0.11
N LEU A 121 17.63 7.35 -0.01
CA LEU A 121 18.54 7.12 -1.12
C LEU A 121 19.24 5.79 -0.92
N HIS A 122 19.17 4.94 -1.94
CA HIS A 122 19.91 3.70 -2.01
C HIS A 122 20.89 3.76 -3.19
N ASP A 123 22.17 3.59 -2.89
CA ASP A 123 23.31 3.74 -3.81
C ASP A 123 23.26 5.05 -4.60
N GLU A 124 23.73 5.06 -5.86
CA GLU A 124 23.63 6.22 -6.76
C GLU A 124 22.37 6.19 -7.64
N ASN A 125 21.64 5.07 -7.64
CA ASN A 125 20.65 4.78 -8.69
C ASN A 125 19.20 4.82 -8.23
N LEU A 126 18.91 4.69 -6.93
CA LEU A 126 17.55 4.50 -6.45
C LEU A 126 17.18 5.53 -5.37
N ALA A 127 15.96 6.05 -5.46
CA ALA A 127 15.29 6.86 -4.45
C ALA A 127 14.00 6.16 -4.02
N ILE A 128 13.75 6.11 -2.72
CA ILE A 128 12.68 5.33 -2.10
C ILE A 128 11.75 6.31 -1.37
N ILE A 129 10.46 6.22 -1.67
CA ILE A 129 9.44 7.08 -1.10
C ILE A 129 8.38 6.24 -0.42
N LEU A 130 8.07 6.59 0.82
CA LEU A 130 6.95 6.03 1.57
C LEU A 130 5.71 6.89 1.37
N VAL A 131 4.57 6.24 1.12
CA VAL A 131 3.28 6.91 0.90
C VAL A 131 2.24 6.32 1.85
N ASP A 132 1.71 7.16 2.73
CA ASP A 132 0.53 6.81 3.53
C ASP A 132 -0.72 7.28 2.78
N THR A 133 -1.80 6.51 2.89
CA THR A 133 -3.06 6.83 2.22
C THR A 133 -4.17 6.99 3.24
N GLN A 134 -5.19 7.72 2.84
CA GLN A 134 -6.45 7.77 3.56
C GLN A 134 -7.03 6.36 3.72
N GLY A 135 -7.68 6.13 4.86
CA GLY A 135 -8.47 4.92 5.08
C GLY A 135 -9.71 4.88 4.20
N LEU A 136 -9.88 3.79 3.47
CA LEU A 136 -11.03 3.58 2.59
C LEU A 136 -12.31 3.32 3.40
N PHE A 137 -13.47 3.65 2.84
CA PHE A 137 -14.78 3.33 3.40
C PHE A 137 -15.08 3.98 4.75
N ASP A 138 -14.51 5.15 5.01
CA ASP A 138 -14.94 5.99 6.12
C ASP A 138 -16.33 6.61 5.84
N PRO A 139 -17.07 7.01 6.88
CA PRO A 139 -18.44 7.53 6.72
C PRO A 139 -18.54 8.81 5.87
N GLU A 140 -17.43 9.51 5.63
CA GLU A 140 -17.38 10.81 4.94
C GLU A 140 -16.91 10.67 3.48
N THR A 141 -16.36 9.51 3.08
CA THR A 141 -15.77 9.31 1.75
C THR A 141 -16.66 8.50 0.82
N SER A 142 -16.90 9.03 -0.37
CA SER A 142 -17.78 8.39 -1.35
C SER A 142 -17.19 7.07 -1.88
N THR A 143 -18.04 6.16 -2.38
CA THR A 143 -17.55 4.93 -3.04
C THR A 143 -16.64 5.24 -4.23
N GLU A 144 -16.91 6.35 -4.93
CA GLU A 144 -16.11 6.82 -6.06
C GLU A 144 -14.73 7.29 -5.60
N GLU A 145 -14.66 8.13 -4.56
CA GLU A 145 -13.40 8.60 -3.99
C GLU A 145 -12.54 7.46 -3.46
N ASN A 146 -13.15 6.51 -2.74
CA ASN A 146 -12.44 5.31 -2.29
C ASN A 146 -11.82 4.55 -3.48
N ALA A 147 -12.52 4.49 -4.61
CA ALA A 147 -12.03 3.77 -5.79
C ALA A 147 -10.86 4.55 -6.41
N LYS A 148 -10.94 5.88 -6.48
CA LYS A 148 -9.83 6.73 -6.94
C LYS A 148 -8.60 6.56 -6.07
N ILE A 149 -8.75 6.59 -4.74
CA ILE A 149 -7.65 6.41 -3.78
C ILE A 149 -6.98 5.07 -4.01
N LEU A 150 -7.72 3.96 -3.99
CA LEU A 150 -7.14 2.63 -4.17
C LEU A 150 -6.45 2.49 -5.54
N THR A 151 -7.09 2.99 -6.58
CA THR A 151 -6.56 2.85 -7.94
C THR A 151 -5.30 3.67 -8.15
N LEU A 152 -5.27 4.93 -7.70
CA LEU A 152 -4.06 5.74 -7.72
C LEU A 152 -2.97 5.12 -6.86
N SER A 153 -3.30 4.63 -5.67
CA SER A 153 -2.32 3.95 -4.81
C SER A 153 -1.72 2.73 -5.51
N THR A 154 -2.51 1.97 -6.26
CA THR A 154 -2.05 0.82 -7.05
C THR A 154 -1.18 1.24 -8.24
N LEU A 155 -1.61 2.25 -8.99
CA LEU A 155 -0.87 2.78 -10.14
C LEU A 155 0.49 3.34 -9.76
N LEU A 156 0.56 4.07 -8.65
CA LEU A 156 1.76 4.78 -8.23
C LEU A 156 2.78 3.87 -7.54
N SER A 157 2.31 2.83 -6.84
CA SER A 157 3.18 1.96 -6.06
C SER A 157 4.03 1.03 -6.91
N SER A 158 5.27 0.77 -6.47
CA SER A 158 6.02 -0.41 -6.86
C SER A 158 5.84 -1.55 -5.84
N SER A 159 5.52 -1.21 -4.60
CA SER A 159 5.13 -2.15 -3.54
C SER A 159 3.92 -1.59 -2.80
N LEU A 160 2.77 -2.25 -2.93
CA LEU A 160 1.53 -1.84 -2.28
C LEU A 160 1.17 -2.80 -1.15
N ILE A 161 0.87 -2.28 0.03
CA ILE A 161 0.39 -3.03 1.18
C ILE A 161 -1.10 -2.79 1.31
N LEU A 162 -1.91 -3.84 1.25
CA LEU A 162 -3.31 -3.78 1.63
C LEU A 162 -3.47 -4.32 3.05
N ASN A 163 -3.67 -3.42 4.00
CA ASN A 163 -3.88 -3.74 5.40
C ASN A 163 -5.36 -4.06 5.66
N LEU A 164 -5.61 -5.25 6.19
CA LEU A 164 -6.94 -5.82 6.43
C LEU A 164 -7.01 -6.38 7.86
N ASN A 165 -8.20 -6.48 8.43
CA ASN A 165 -8.37 -7.16 9.72
C ASN A 165 -9.01 -8.53 9.54
N ASN A 166 -8.57 -9.49 10.35
CA ASN A 166 -9.07 -10.85 10.46
C ASN A 166 -8.91 -11.67 9.19
N VAL A 167 -9.81 -11.52 8.21
CA VAL A 167 -9.87 -12.40 7.03
C VAL A 167 -10.03 -11.56 5.76
N ILE A 168 -9.53 -12.10 4.65
CA ILE A 168 -9.80 -11.56 3.32
C ILE A 168 -11.25 -11.92 2.96
N GLN A 169 -12.06 -10.89 2.71
CA GLN A 169 -13.45 -11.03 2.29
C GLN A 169 -13.57 -10.90 0.76
N GLU A 170 -14.62 -11.49 0.18
CA GLU A 170 -14.79 -11.51 -1.28
C GLU A 170 -15.01 -10.11 -1.87
N ASP A 171 -15.71 -9.22 -1.14
CA ASP A 171 -15.91 -7.83 -1.54
C ASP A 171 -14.59 -7.06 -1.64
N GLN A 172 -13.62 -7.34 -0.75
CA GLN A 172 -12.25 -6.79 -0.81
C GLN A 172 -11.53 -7.24 -2.08
N LEU A 173 -11.66 -8.52 -2.46
CA LEU A 173 -11.06 -9.06 -3.69
C LEU A 173 -11.71 -8.45 -4.94
N GLN A 174 -13.03 -8.35 -4.98
CA GLN A 174 -13.76 -7.69 -6.06
C GLN A 174 -13.35 -6.21 -6.19
N TYR A 175 -13.16 -5.54 -5.06
CA TYR A 175 -12.71 -4.15 -5.05
C TYR A 175 -11.28 -3.99 -5.57
N LEU A 176 -10.39 -4.92 -5.23
CA LEU A 176 -9.03 -4.96 -5.76
C LEU A 176 -9.00 -5.27 -7.26
N GLN A 177 -9.78 -6.26 -7.73
CA GLN A 177 -9.95 -6.55 -9.17
C GLN A 177 -10.36 -5.28 -9.91
N TYR A 178 -11.35 -4.58 -9.39
CA TYR A 178 -11.87 -3.40 -10.02
C TYR A 178 -10.85 -2.25 -10.11
N ALA A 179 -10.14 -1.98 -9.01
CA ALA A 179 -9.08 -0.99 -9.00
C ALA A 179 -7.96 -1.34 -10.00
N THR A 180 -7.58 -2.62 -10.07
CA THR A 180 -6.53 -3.08 -11.02
C THR A 180 -6.98 -3.06 -12.47
N GLU A 181 -8.26 -3.38 -12.77
CA GLU A 181 -8.85 -3.20 -14.12
C GLU A 181 -8.79 -1.73 -14.55
N PHE A 182 -9.21 -0.81 -13.68
CA PHE A 182 -9.17 0.62 -13.99
C PHE A 182 -7.74 1.12 -14.17
N ALA A 183 -6.84 0.76 -13.26
CA ALA A 183 -5.44 1.12 -13.36
C ALA A 183 -4.83 0.66 -14.69
N SER A 184 -5.17 -0.56 -15.13
CA SER A 184 -4.71 -1.08 -16.43
C SER A 184 -5.26 -0.27 -17.62
N LEU A 185 -6.52 0.17 -17.56
CA LEU A 185 -7.11 1.05 -18.58
C LEU A 185 -6.44 2.44 -18.61
N ALA A 186 -6.18 3.02 -17.44
CA ALA A 186 -5.53 4.32 -17.33
C ALA A 186 -4.08 4.30 -17.85
N SER A 187 -3.39 3.16 -17.78
CA SER A 187 -2.00 3.02 -18.23
C SER A 187 -1.82 2.83 -19.75
N SER A 188 -2.92 2.78 -20.54
CA SER A 188 -2.99 2.84 -22.01
C SER A 188 -1.68 2.51 -22.76
N ASN A 189 -1.34 1.22 -22.90
CA ASN A 189 -0.51 0.59 -23.97
C ASN A 189 0.16 -0.73 -23.50
N ASN A 190 -0.60 -1.70 -23.00
CA ASN A 190 -0.08 -3.05 -22.77
C ASN A 190 -0.06 -3.84 -24.10
N HIS A 191 0.95 -3.57 -24.94
CA HIS A 191 1.28 -4.45 -26.07
C HIS A 191 2.21 -5.62 -25.66
N ASN A 192 2.62 -5.67 -24.39
CA ASN A 192 3.46 -6.73 -23.83
C ASN A 192 2.66 -7.63 -22.89
N ASN A 193 2.99 -8.93 -22.87
CA ASN A 193 2.44 -9.94 -21.94
C ASN A 193 2.91 -9.73 -20.47
N SER A 194 3.37 -8.54 -20.09
CA SER A 194 3.84 -8.22 -18.75
C SER A 194 2.69 -7.88 -17.81
N LYS A 195 2.82 -8.24 -16.54
CA LYS A 195 1.83 -7.86 -15.53
C LYS A 195 1.90 -6.35 -15.25
N PRO A 196 0.76 -5.66 -15.06
CA PRO A 196 0.71 -4.20 -14.92
C PRO A 196 1.26 -3.67 -13.59
N PHE A 197 1.25 -4.48 -12.53
CA PHE A 197 1.69 -4.10 -11.20
C PHE A 197 2.76 -5.05 -10.67
N GLN A 198 3.50 -4.57 -9.68
CA GLN A 198 4.70 -5.24 -9.20
C GLN A 198 4.41 -6.03 -7.91
N ARG A 199 4.84 -5.54 -6.75
CA ARG A 199 4.66 -6.26 -5.47
C ARG A 199 3.38 -5.81 -4.77
N PHE A 200 2.62 -6.77 -4.27
CA PHE A 200 1.43 -6.52 -3.47
C PHE A 200 1.40 -7.42 -2.23
N LEU A 201 1.26 -6.83 -1.06
CA LEU A 201 1.21 -7.52 0.22
C LEU A 201 -0.17 -7.40 0.87
N PHE A 202 -0.84 -8.53 1.08
CA PHE A 202 -1.96 -8.64 2.01
C PHE A 202 -1.46 -8.70 3.45
N LEU A 203 -1.57 -7.60 4.18
CA LEU A 203 -1.24 -7.56 5.60
C LEU A 203 -2.51 -7.82 6.43
N ILE A 204 -2.61 -9.01 7.01
CA ILE A 204 -3.80 -9.44 7.76
C ILE A 204 -3.55 -9.25 9.26
N ARG A 205 -4.26 -8.30 9.86
CA ARG A 205 -4.18 -7.94 11.28
C ARG A 205 -5.07 -8.82 12.14
N ASP A 206 -4.67 -9.01 13.39
CA ASP A 206 -5.46 -9.70 14.41
C ASP A 206 -5.92 -11.10 13.95
N TRP A 207 -5.03 -11.85 13.30
CA TRP A 207 -5.33 -13.20 12.83
C TRP A 207 -5.65 -14.12 14.03
N GLN A 208 -6.80 -14.80 13.97
CA GLN A 208 -7.30 -15.63 15.08
C GLN A 208 -7.26 -17.14 14.80
N ASN A 209 -7.14 -17.55 13.53
CA ASN A 209 -7.28 -18.96 13.14
C ASN A 209 -5.90 -19.63 12.97
N VAL A 210 -5.08 -19.58 14.03
CA VAL A 210 -3.69 -20.09 14.01
C VAL A 210 -3.63 -21.59 13.76
N ASP A 211 -4.66 -22.33 14.19
CA ASP A 211 -4.79 -23.78 13.94
C ASP A 211 -4.96 -24.12 12.46
N ASP A 212 -5.51 -23.20 11.66
CA ASP A 212 -5.66 -23.37 10.22
C ASP A 212 -4.40 -22.92 9.47
N PHE A 213 -3.86 -21.76 9.85
CA PHE A 213 -2.68 -21.14 9.24
C PHE A 213 -1.84 -20.43 10.31
N GLU A 214 -0.57 -20.77 10.39
CA GLU A 214 0.37 -20.12 11.32
C GLU A 214 0.54 -18.61 11.04
N PHE A 215 1.09 -17.87 11.99
CA PHE A 215 1.43 -16.45 11.77
C PHE A 215 2.51 -16.28 10.69
N ALA A 216 2.81 -15.03 10.38
CA ALA A 216 3.87 -14.61 9.47
C ALA A 216 3.57 -14.90 7.98
N MET A 217 4.64 -14.82 7.18
CA MET A 217 4.61 -14.96 5.73
C MET A 217 4.33 -16.40 5.27
N ASN A 218 4.75 -17.42 6.04
CA ASN A 218 4.58 -18.82 5.65
C ASN A 218 3.11 -19.24 5.70
N GLY A 219 2.44 -19.03 6.85
CA GLY A 219 1.00 -19.27 6.95
C GLY A 219 0.20 -18.32 6.07
N GLY A 220 0.64 -17.07 5.90
CA GLY A 220 0.06 -16.13 4.95
C GLY A 220 0.09 -16.60 3.50
N ALA A 221 1.20 -17.15 3.04
CA ALA A 221 1.31 -17.72 1.69
C ALA A 221 0.31 -18.88 1.49
N ALA A 222 0.25 -19.82 2.44
CA ALA A 222 -0.70 -20.93 2.38
C ALA A 222 -2.17 -20.46 2.42
N TYR A 223 -2.47 -19.45 3.26
CA TYR A 223 -3.79 -18.84 3.34
C TYR A 223 -4.19 -18.16 2.02
N LEU A 224 -3.29 -17.34 1.45
CA LEU A 224 -3.54 -16.63 0.20
C LEU A 224 -3.75 -17.60 -0.97
N ASP A 225 -2.94 -18.67 -1.04
CA ASP A 225 -3.11 -19.73 -2.02
C ASP A 225 -4.49 -20.37 -1.93
N GLN A 226 -4.98 -20.64 -0.71
CA GLN A 226 -6.33 -21.15 -0.49
C GLN A 226 -7.40 -20.15 -0.94
N ILE A 227 -7.28 -18.87 -0.58
CA ILE A 227 -8.26 -17.83 -0.90
C ILE A 227 -8.38 -17.62 -2.40
N LEU A 228 -7.25 -17.57 -3.10
CA LEU A 228 -7.23 -17.35 -4.53
C LEU A 228 -7.49 -18.63 -5.32
N LYS A 229 -7.47 -19.84 -4.73
CA LYS A 229 -7.68 -21.09 -5.47
C LYS A 229 -9.07 -21.13 -6.12
N SER A 230 -9.09 -21.23 -7.45
CA SER A 230 -10.31 -21.46 -8.21
C SER A 230 -10.81 -22.89 -7.96
N LYS A 231 -12.08 -23.03 -7.55
CA LYS A 231 -12.74 -24.32 -7.33
C LYS A 231 -13.71 -24.61 -8.49
N PRO A 232 -13.87 -25.87 -8.93
CA PRO A 232 -14.72 -26.19 -10.09
C PRO A 232 -16.18 -25.75 -9.94
N ASP A 233 -16.71 -25.82 -8.72
CA ASP A 233 -18.07 -25.50 -8.30
C ASP A 233 -18.34 -24.01 -8.07
N GLN A 234 -17.31 -23.17 -8.06
CA GLN A 234 -17.48 -21.71 -7.97
C GLN A 234 -18.12 -21.12 -9.23
N SER A 235 -18.80 -19.98 -9.06
CA SER A 235 -19.28 -19.19 -10.19
C SER A 235 -18.11 -18.67 -11.02
N GLU A 236 -18.36 -18.40 -12.31
CA GLU A 236 -17.34 -17.85 -13.20
C GLU A 236 -16.88 -16.45 -12.78
N GLU A 237 -17.77 -15.67 -12.16
CA GLU A 237 -17.43 -14.38 -11.55
C GLU A 237 -16.33 -14.54 -10.50
N LEU A 238 -16.51 -15.48 -9.55
CA LEU A 238 -15.54 -15.72 -8.48
C LEU A 238 -14.20 -16.26 -9.01
N LYS A 239 -14.23 -17.11 -10.05
CA LYS A 239 -13.02 -17.60 -10.71
C LYS A 239 -12.28 -16.46 -11.41
N SER A 240 -13.00 -15.58 -12.12
CA SER A 240 -12.44 -14.44 -12.83
C SER A 240 -11.78 -13.43 -11.90
N VAL A 241 -12.37 -13.14 -10.73
CA VAL A 241 -11.75 -12.27 -9.70
C VAL A 241 -10.36 -12.79 -9.32
N ARG A 242 -10.26 -14.09 -9.05
CA ARG A 242 -9.03 -14.75 -8.58
C ARG A 242 -7.95 -14.81 -9.65
N GLU A 243 -8.35 -15.14 -10.88
CA GLU A 243 -7.46 -15.17 -12.05
C GLU A 243 -6.91 -13.77 -12.33
N HIS A 244 -7.78 -12.75 -12.38
CA HIS A 244 -7.40 -11.37 -12.61
C HIS A 244 -6.38 -10.86 -11.58
N ILE A 245 -6.60 -11.11 -10.29
CA ILE A 245 -5.66 -10.70 -9.24
C ILE A 245 -4.30 -11.37 -9.45
N ARG A 246 -4.27 -12.67 -9.75
CA ARG A 246 -2.99 -13.39 -10.02
C ARG A 246 -2.26 -12.85 -11.23
N GLU A 247 -2.97 -12.41 -12.26
CA GLU A 247 -2.41 -11.87 -13.49
C GLU A 247 -2.04 -10.38 -13.39
N SER A 248 -2.54 -9.69 -12.36
CA SER A 248 -2.31 -8.25 -12.18
C SER A 248 -0.96 -7.91 -11.56
N PHE A 249 -0.37 -8.79 -10.73
CA PHE A 249 0.81 -8.49 -9.92
C PHE A 249 1.98 -9.46 -10.18
N ASP A 250 3.19 -8.92 -10.35
CA ASP A 250 4.44 -9.72 -10.44
C ASP A 250 4.61 -10.63 -9.22
N GLU A 251 4.34 -10.09 -8.03
CA GLU A 251 4.48 -10.80 -6.76
C GLU A 251 3.28 -10.50 -5.84
N LEU A 252 2.62 -11.57 -5.39
CA LEU A 252 1.56 -11.53 -4.38
C LEU A 252 2.09 -12.14 -3.08
N LEU A 253 2.01 -11.37 -2.01
CA LEU A 253 2.48 -11.73 -0.68
C LEU A 253 1.33 -11.65 0.31
N CYS A 254 1.40 -12.42 1.39
CA CYS A 254 0.48 -12.30 2.51
C CYS A 254 1.20 -12.57 3.82
N CYS A 255 0.91 -11.75 4.83
CA CYS A 255 1.42 -11.90 6.19
C CYS A 255 0.25 -11.94 7.18
N LEU A 256 0.22 -12.95 8.05
CA LEU A 256 -0.76 -13.09 9.11
C LEU A 256 -0.17 -12.58 10.43
N MET A 257 -0.68 -11.46 10.92
CA MET A 257 -0.17 -10.79 12.12
C MET A 257 -0.97 -11.20 13.36
N PRO A 258 -0.29 -11.45 14.50
CA PRO A 258 -0.95 -11.62 15.79
C PRO A 258 -1.75 -10.37 16.21
N TYR A 259 -2.55 -10.54 17.27
CA TYR A 259 -3.13 -9.40 17.97
C TYR A 259 -2.02 -8.60 18.70
N PRO A 260 -2.00 -7.25 18.62
CA PRO A 260 -0.90 -6.45 19.17
C PRO A 260 -0.90 -6.27 20.70
N GLY A 261 -1.90 -6.82 21.38
CA GLY A 261 -2.09 -6.66 22.82
C GLY A 261 -3.11 -5.59 23.19
N LYS A 262 -3.73 -5.77 24.36
CA LYS A 262 -4.87 -4.96 24.81
C LYS A 262 -4.54 -3.47 24.89
N LYS A 263 -3.36 -3.13 25.39
CA LYS A 263 -2.95 -1.72 25.55
C LYS A 263 -2.87 -1.00 24.21
N VAL A 264 -2.30 -1.65 23.19
CA VAL A 264 -2.21 -1.12 21.82
C VAL A 264 -3.60 -0.95 21.21
N ALA A 265 -4.48 -1.93 21.37
CA ALA A 265 -5.79 -1.94 20.72
C ALA A 265 -6.83 -1.02 21.38
N THR A 266 -6.76 -0.79 22.69
CA THR A 266 -7.84 -0.13 23.44
C THR A 266 -7.47 1.23 24.05
N SER A 267 -6.19 1.60 24.10
CA SER A 267 -5.77 2.84 24.75
C SER A 267 -5.80 4.02 23.77
N SER A 268 -6.51 5.09 24.14
CA SER A 268 -6.49 6.37 23.42
C SER A 268 -5.13 7.07 23.50
N ASP A 269 -4.38 6.80 24.56
CA ASP A 269 -3.12 7.49 24.90
C ASP A 269 -1.89 6.68 24.47
N TYR A 270 -2.11 5.60 23.71
CA TYR A 270 -1.03 4.82 23.15
C TYR A 270 -0.30 5.63 22.06
N ASP A 271 1.00 5.80 22.23
CA ASP A 271 1.87 6.59 21.37
C ASP A 271 2.92 5.74 20.64
N GLY A 272 2.67 4.44 20.50
CA GLY A 272 3.40 3.57 19.60
C GLY A 272 4.63 2.89 20.20
N ARG A 273 4.93 3.10 21.50
CA ARG A 273 6.03 2.41 22.21
C ARG A 273 5.89 0.89 22.13
N TRP A 274 6.94 0.21 21.68
CA TRP A 274 6.90 -1.24 21.56
C TRP A 274 6.96 -1.98 22.91
N SER A 275 7.34 -1.33 24.02
CA SER A 275 7.22 -1.92 25.37
C SER A 275 5.79 -2.26 25.79
N ALA A 276 4.79 -1.76 25.06
CA ALA A 276 3.37 -2.02 25.30
C ALA A 276 2.76 -3.10 24.38
N MET A 277 3.54 -3.65 23.45
CA MET A 277 3.08 -4.68 22.51
C MET A 277 3.25 -6.08 23.11
N ASP A 278 2.39 -7.00 22.70
CA ASP A 278 2.61 -8.42 22.95
C ASP A 278 3.84 -8.92 22.16
N GLU A 279 4.60 -9.86 22.76
CA GLU A 279 5.91 -10.29 22.25
C GLU A 279 5.82 -10.94 20.86
N ASP A 280 4.81 -11.79 20.64
CA ASP A 280 4.58 -12.43 19.34
C ASP A 280 4.33 -11.39 18.24
N PHE A 281 3.50 -10.36 18.53
CA PHE A 281 3.25 -9.29 17.57
C PHE A 281 4.51 -8.49 17.25
N LEU A 282 5.32 -8.18 18.27
CA LEU A 282 6.57 -7.44 18.09
C LEU A 282 7.56 -8.21 17.22
N ASN A 283 7.72 -9.51 17.48
CA ASN A 283 8.60 -10.38 16.72
C ASN A 283 8.17 -10.44 15.25
N GLU A 284 6.86 -10.65 14.99
CA GLU A 284 6.35 -10.69 13.61
C GLU A 284 6.41 -9.34 12.90
N LEU A 285 6.15 -8.23 13.61
CA LEU A 285 6.27 -6.88 13.05
C LEU A 285 7.72 -6.62 12.59
N ARG A 286 8.68 -7.03 13.42
CA ARG A 286 10.10 -6.87 13.12
C ARG A 286 10.49 -7.67 11.87
N LEU A 287 10.17 -8.96 11.85
CA LEU A 287 10.49 -9.86 10.73
C LEU A 287 9.80 -9.41 9.44
N LEU A 288 8.55 -8.97 9.51
CA LEU A 288 7.82 -8.47 8.36
C LEU A 288 8.52 -7.25 7.74
N ILE A 289 8.85 -6.25 8.54
CA ILE A 289 9.48 -5.02 8.04
C ILE A 289 10.88 -5.31 7.50
N GLU A 290 11.67 -6.10 8.21
CA GLU A 290 13.00 -6.53 7.75
C GLU A 290 12.92 -7.26 6.40
N ASN A 291 11.96 -8.19 6.23
CA ASN A 291 11.81 -8.94 4.98
C ASN A 291 11.17 -8.13 3.85
N PHE A 292 10.32 -7.16 4.16
CA PHE A 292 9.60 -6.41 3.14
C PHE A 292 10.41 -5.23 2.59
N LEU A 293 11.16 -4.56 3.47
CA LEU A 293 11.96 -3.36 3.17
C LEU A 293 13.47 -3.60 3.13
N ALA A 294 13.93 -4.84 3.27
CA ALA A 294 15.33 -5.17 3.06
C ALA A 294 15.85 -4.60 1.73
N VAL A 295 17.12 -4.22 1.73
CA VAL A 295 17.79 -3.54 0.63
C VAL A 295 17.59 -4.26 -0.71
N ASP A 296 17.70 -5.59 -0.73
CA ASP A 296 17.52 -6.43 -1.93
C ASP A 296 16.06 -6.66 -2.33
N LYS A 297 15.11 -6.23 -1.51
CA LYS A 297 13.66 -6.40 -1.71
C LYS A 297 12.97 -5.12 -2.19
N ILE A 298 13.63 -3.97 -2.09
CA ILE A 298 13.09 -2.73 -2.64
C ILE A 298 13.08 -2.81 -4.17
N VAL A 299 11.90 -2.60 -4.75
CA VAL A 299 11.68 -2.70 -6.19
C VAL A 299 11.47 -1.31 -6.80
N SER A 300 12.29 -0.98 -7.81
CA SER A 300 12.07 0.20 -8.65
C SER A 300 10.72 0.11 -9.35
N LYS A 301 10.00 1.22 -9.39
CA LYS A 301 8.77 1.38 -10.14
C LYS A 301 9.03 1.13 -11.62
N ARG A 302 8.14 0.34 -12.21
CA ARG A 302 8.05 0.14 -13.66
C ARG A 302 6.67 0.56 -14.15
N VAL A 303 6.67 1.13 -15.34
CA VAL A 303 5.46 1.37 -16.14
C VAL A 303 5.78 0.85 -17.54
N ASN A 304 4.97 -0.08 -18.05
CA ASN A 304 5.19 -0.76 -19.33
C ASN A 304 6.61 -1.37 -19.43
N ASP A 305 7.03 -2.11 -18.40
CA ASP A 305 8.37 -2.71 -18.21
C ASP A 305 9.56 -1.74 -18.15
N VAL A 306 9.35 -0.43 -18.32
CA VAL A 306 10.39 0.58 -18.24
C VAL A 306 10.50 1.09 -16.81
N ARG A 307 11.74 1.09 -16.27
CA ARG A 307 12.02 1.65 -14.95
C ARG A 307 11.85 3.17 -14.97
N VAL A 308 11.22 3.69 -13.92
CA VAL A 308 10.78 5.08 -13.86
C VAL A 308 11.73 5.89 -12.99
N THR A 309 12.23 7.00 -13.51
CA THR A 309 13.04 7.99 -12.79
C THR A 309 12.18 9.05 -12.10
N GLY A 310 12.73 9.82 -11.15
CA GLY A 310 12.05 10.93 -10.49
C GLY A 310 11.34 11.89 -11.46
N SER A 311 12.07 12.36 -12.48
CA SER A 311 11.51 13.28 -13.49
C SER A 311 10.38 12.64 -14.30
N SER A 312 10.54 11.40 -14.75
CA SER A 312 9.46 10.71 -15.48
C SER A 312 8.27 10.38 -14.58
N PHE A 313 8.50 10.08 -13.30
CA PHE A 313 7.43 9.77 -12.36
C PHE A 313 6.55 11.00 -12.07
N PHE A 314 7.17 12.18 -12.02
CA PHE A 314 6.46 13.45 -11.90
C PHE A 314 5.46 13.65 -13.04
N GLU A 315 5.89 13.45 -14.30
CA GLU A 315 4.99 13.57 -15.45
C GLU A 315 3.94 12.45 -15.48
N ILE A 316 4.28 11.21 -15.12
CA ILE A 316 3.33 10.10 -15.03
C ILE A 316 2.21 10.39 -14.01
N ILE A 317 2.55 10.92 -12.83
CA ILE A 317 1.55 11.31 -11.84
C ILE A 317 0.60 12.36 -12.42
N LYS A 318 1.13 13.37 -13.11
CA LYS A 318 0.31 14.41 -13.75
C LYS A 318 -0.66 13.83 -14.78
N ASP A 319 -0.18 12.94 -15.63
CA ASP A 319 -1.01 12.28 -16.66
C ASP A 319 -2.12 11.43 -16.02
N TYR A 320 -1.80 10.69 -14.96
CA TYR A 320 -2.81 9.97 -14.19
C TYR A 320 -3.83 10.92 -13.55
N ILE A 321 -3.41 11.97 -12.85
CA ILE A 321 -4.36 12.93 -12.25
C ILE A 321 -5.25 13.57 -13.32
N MET A 322 -4.69 13.95 -14.47
CA MET A 322 -5.46 14.52 -15.57
C MET A 322 -6.48 13.52 -16.11
N THR A 323 -6.09 12.26 -16.27
CA THR A 323 -6.97 11.17 -16.70
C THR A 323 -8.13 10.97 -15.72
N PHE A 324 -7.86 10.92 -14.42
CA PHE A 324 -8.90 10.74 -13.40
C PHE A 324 -9.79 11.97 -13.21
N SER A 325 -9.29 13.17 -13.52
CA SER A 325 -10.06 14.42 -13.41
C SER A 325 -10.97 14.65 -14.61
N THR A 326 -10.57 14.18 -15.80
CA THR A 326 -11.32 14.37 -17.06
C THR A 326 -12.24 13.19 -17.39
N SER A 327 -11.87 11.99 -16.95
CA SER A 327 -12.61 10.79 -17.29
C SER A 327 -13.87 10.65 -16.44
N ARG A 328 -15.03 10.52 -17.12
CA ARG A 328 -16.24 9.91 -16.55
C ARG A 328 -16.08 8.39 -16.34
N LEU A 329 -14.87 7.87 -16.55
CA LEU A 329 -14.57 6.44 -16.56
C LEU A 329 -14.61 5.86 -15.16
N ILE A 330 -14.51 6.68 -14.10
CA ILE A 330 -14.49 6.20 -12.72
C ILE A 330 -15.89 5.67 -12.42
N PRO A 331 -16.05 4.35 -12.33
CA PRO A 331 -17.39 3.81 -12.28
C PRO A 331 -18.00 4.07 -10.89
N ASN A 332 -19.19 4.65 -10.88
CA ASN A 332 -19.97 4.77 -9.66
C ASN A 332 -20.52 3.39 -9.25
N LYS A 333 -21.09 3.28 -8.06
CA LYS A 333 -21.69 2.04 -7.52
C LYS A 333 -22.70 1.36 -8.48
N GLU A 334 -23.35 2.13 -9.35
CA GLU A 334 -24.26 1.61 -10.37
C GLU A 334 -23.53 1.03 -11.59
N ASN A 335 -22.45 1.65 -12.04
CA ASN A 335 -21.61 1.13 -13.10
C ASN A 335 -20.85 -0.12 -12.66
N MET A 336 -20.39 -0.20 -11.40
CA MET A 336 -19.83 -1.42 -10.80
C MET A 336 -20.84 -2.58 -10.86
N LYS A 337 -22.07 -2.35 -10.40
CA LYS A 337 -23.15 -3.34 -10.45
C LYS A 337 -23.58 -3.68 -11.88
N LYS A 338 -23.53 -2.73 -12.82
CA LYS A 338 -23.88 -2.97 -14.23
C LYS A 338 -22.81 -3.77 -14.96
N GLN A 339 -21.53 -3.45 -14.79
CA GLN A 339 -20.43 -4.17 -15.42
C GLN A 339 -20.31 -5.62 -14.93
N LEU A 340 -20.50 -5.85 -13.62
CA LEU A 340 -20.60 -7.22 -13.07
C LEU A 340 -21.77 -7.99 -13.71
N LYS A 341 -22.95 -7.35 -13.83
CA LYS A 341 -24.12 -7.94 -14.49
C LYS A 341 -23.99 -8.12 -16.01
N GLU A 342 -23.18 -7.30 -16.68
CA GLU A 342 -22.92 -7.40 -18.12
C GLU A 342 -21.92 -8.51 -18.44
N LYS A 343 -20.84 -8.63 -17.66
CA LYS A 343 -19.91 -9.78 -17.73
C LYS A 343 -20.63 -11.11 -17.51
N ASP A 344 -21.59 -11.17 -16.60
CA ASP A 344 -22.46 -12.35 -16.41
C ASP A 344 -23.28 -12.70 -17.66
N LYS A 345 -23.84 -11.71 -18.35
CA LYS A 345 -24.65 -11.92 -19.56
C LYS A 345 -23.81 -12.40 -20.74
N ASP A 346 -22.59 -11.90 -20.87
CA ASP A 346 -21.69 -12.29 -21.96
C ASP A 346 -21.10 -13.69 -21.72
N ASN A 347 -20.80 -14.05 -20.47
CA ASN A 347 -20.43 -15.42 -20.09
C ASN A 347 -21.58 -16.41 -20.33
N VAL A 348 -22.83 -16.02 -20.07
CA VAL A 348 -24.01 -16.85 -20.40
C VAL A 348 -24.20 -17.00 -21.91
N LYS A 349 -23.92 -15.97 -22.72
CA LYS A 349 -23.98 -16.05 -24.19
C LYS A 349 -22.86 -16.92 -24.78
N LEU A 350 -21.64 -16.84 -24.25
CA LEU A 350 -20.51 -17.68 -24.64
C LEU A 350 -20.78 -19.17 -24.34
N ARG A 351 -21.35 -19.48 -23.17
CA ARG A 351 -21.79 -20.85 -22.81
C ARG A 351 -22.89 -21.41 -23.71
N LYS A 352 -23.72 -20.55 -24.30
CA LYS A 352 -24.75 -20.95 -25.28
C LYS A 352 -24.18 -21.16 -26.68
N LYS A 353 -23.09 -20.49 -27.05
CA LYS A 353 -22.42 -20.67 -28.36
C LYS A 353 -21.50 -21.88 -28.41
N GLY A 354 -20.92 -22.31 -27.28
CA GLY A 354 -20.07 -23.52 -27.20
C GLY A 354 -20.84 -24.85 -27.06
N ARG A 355 -22.17 -24.85 -27.20
CA ARG A 355 -23.04 -26.04 -27.09
C ARG A 355 -23.78 -26.39 -28.39
N ASN A 356 -23.43 -25.74 -29.50
CA ASN A 356 -23.93 -26.07 -30.84
C ASN A 356 -22.87 -26.76 -31.68
#